data_AF-A0A7C4LIJ0-F1
#
_entry.id   AF-A0A7C4LIJ0-F1
#
_cell.length_a   1.000
_cell.length_b   1.000
_cell.length_c   1.000
_cell.angle_alpha   90.00
_cell.angle_beta   90.00
_cell.angle_gamma   90.00
#
_symmetry.space_group_name_H-M   'P 1'
#
loop_
_entity.id
_entity.type
_entity.pdbx_description
1 polymer ?
#
loop_
_entity_poly.entity_id
_entity_poly.type
_entity_poly.pdbx_seq_one_letter_code
_entity_poly.pdbx_strand_id
1 'polypeptide(L)'
;MQYTSLDGVLLRYEPGDAHWYVLPRRSELHAEETFACPEPFEAQFDIDRGAFKVRLLGDTWVDVLPVSDAARQGLRVRRGRVILQGGAGDAPERNRFALQIGSQAWRLTLTRPDTVCGVEVHWREPVGFEMVYPGDSGLVAALTVANGALQLEGVKGESQEVQAGRRIDLIGPWMESLPPAATWLDAQRYQAGEPLRRFAPRFERQFDATLAIDLSIPAVAKDPHPKLAELATRCLALLGNQSALAQTLAESEHEEARTAAIRGLRLWLGQDRERAPLLKQELENRYSEAEAAAVYRLLWGLRPEEGKDKILSVQLIELLNHNRVEIRELAFEQIVKLTGKKYEYLPLSSSSRRAPAIQRWRQHLEREGGALLRSE
;
A
#
# COMPACT_ATOMS: atom_id res chain seq x y z
N MET A 1 0.77 25.01 -6.97
CA MET A 1 1.84 24.00 -7.21
C MET A 1 1.76 23.58 -8.68
N GLN A 2 2.84 23.17 -9.35
CA GLN A 2 2.80 22.80 -10.77
C GLN A 2 3.26 21.36 -10.98
N TYR A 3 2.51 20.57 -11.76
CA TYR A 3 2.90 19.22 -12.17
C TYR A 3 3.93 19.26 -13.29
N THR A 4 5.10 18.65 -13.11
CA THR A 4 6.24 18.81 -14.03
C THR A 4 6.75 17.51 -14.66
N SER A 5 6.18 16.35 -14.32
CA SER A 5 6.57 15.09 -14.98
C SER A 5 6.32 15.14 -16.48
N LEU A 6 7.26 14.55 -17.23
CA LEU A 6 7.18 14.42 -18.70
C LEU A 6 6.67 13.05 -19.15
N ASP A 7 6.67 12.07 -18.25
CA ASP A 7 6.25 10.69 -18.45
C ASP A 7 5.49 10.16 -17.22
N GLY A 8 4.87 8.99 -17.39
CA GLY A 8 4.07 8.35 -16.36
C GLY A 8 2.69 8.95 -16.17
N VAL A 9 1.99 8.45 -15.15
CA VAL A 9 0.59 8.78 -14.88
C VAL A 9 0.45 9.33 -13.47
N LEU A 10 -0.27 10.44 -13.37
CA LEU A 10 -0.83 10.96 -12.13
C LEU A 10 -2.33 11.05 -12.30
N LEU A 11 -3.08 10.58 -11.31
CA LEU A 11 -4.53 10.59 -11.30
C LEU A 11 -5.02 11.71 -10.38
N ARG A 12 -6.05 12.43 -10.81
CA ARG A 12 -6.82 13.39 -9.99
C ARG A 12 -8.20 12.81 -9.73
N TYR A 13 -8.66 12.92 -8.49
CA TYR A 13 -10.04 12.58 -8.14
C TYR A 13 -10.95 13.77 -8.44
N GLU A 14 -12.07 13.52 -9.12
CA GLU A 14 -13.11 14.50 -9.39
C GLU A 14 -14.29 14.26 -8.44
N PRO A 15 -14.52 15.16 -7.45
CA PRO A 15 -15.63 14.97 -6.51
C PRO A 15 -17.02 15.07 -7.15
N GLY A 16 -17.13 15.71 -8.33
CA GLY A 16 -18.40 15.97 -9.00
C GLY A 16 -19.09 14.71 -9.53
N ASP A 17 -18.32 13.74 -10.01
CA ASP A 17 -18.80 12.44 -10.48
C ASP A 17 -18.21 11.25 -9.71
N ALA A 18 -17.36 11.52 -8.72
CA ALA A 18 -16.71 10.55 -7.85
C ALA A 18 -15.76 9.57 -8.57
N HIS A 19 -15.13 10.01 -9.66
CA HIS A 19 -14.21 9.21 -10.46
C HIS A 19 -12.78 9.74 -10.48
N TRP A 20 -11.85 8.89 -10.94
CA TRP A 20 -10.45 9.24 -11.11
C TRP A 20 -10.11 9.45 -12.58
N TYR A 21 -9.42 10.55 -12.89
CA TYR A 21 -9.00 10.88 -14.25
C TYR A 21 -7.50 11.14 -14.32
N VAL A 22 -6.91 10.92 -15.50
CA VAL A 22 -5.51 11.27 -15.73
C VAL A 22 -5.35 12.79 -15.67
N LEU A 23 -4.46 13.28 -14.80
CA LEU A 23 -4.12 14.69 -14.75
C LEU A 23 -3.31 15.06 -16.00
N PRO A 24 -3.73 16.08 -16.78
CA PRO A 24 -2.93 16.54 -17.91
C PRO A 24 -1.55 17.01 -17.46
N ARG A 25 -0.53 16.74 -18.27
CA ARG A 25 0.85 17.18 -17.98
C ARG A 25 0.91 18.70 -17.90
N ARG A 26 1.77 19.23 -17.00
CA ARG A 26 1.96 20.68 -16.79
C ARG A 26 0.77 21.42 -16.18
N SER A 27 -0.22 20.69 -15.66
CA SER A 27 -1.35 21.29 -14.94
C SER A 27 -0.90 22.01 -13.67
N GLU A 28 -1.64 23.06 -13.33
CA GLU A 28 -1.57 23.66 -11.99
C GLU A 28 -2.38 22.82 -11.01
N LEU A 29 -1.87 22.70 -9.79
CA LEU A 29 -2.53 22.02 -8.68
C LEU A 29 -3.03 23.07 -7.69
N HIS A 30 -4.27 22.90 -7.29
CA HIS A 30 -5.01 23.75 -6.37
C HIS A 30 -5.17 23.08 -5.00
N ALA A 31 -5.51 23.89 -3.99
CA ALA A 31 -5.79 23.39 -2.66
C ALA A 31 -6.98 22.42 -2.68
N GLU A 32 -6.97 21.44 -1.78
CA GLU A 32 -8.03 20.45 -1.59
C GLU A 32 -8.20 19.43 -2.73
N GLU A 33 -7.41 19.55 -3.80
CA GLU A 33 -7.35 18.52 -4.84
C GLU A 33 -6.70 17.24 -4.31
N THR A 34 -7.23 16.10 -4.76
CA THR A 34 -6.78 14.77 -4.35
C THR A 34 -6.10 14.07 -5.53
N PHE A 35 -4.93 13.48 -5.26
CA PHE A 35 -4.09 12.85 -6.26
C PHE A 35 -3.63 11.45 -5.87
N ALA A 36 -3.50 10.58 -6.87
CA ALA A 36 -2.96 9.23 -6.73
C ALA A 36 -1.92 8.96 -7.83
N CYS A 37 -0.74 8.47 -7.43
CA CYS A 37 0.35 8.08 -8.34
C CYS A 37 0.46 6.55 -8.38
N PRO A 38 -0.06 5.88 -9.44
CA PRO A 38 0.01 4.43 -9.55
C PRO A 38 1.44 3.92 -9.71
N GLU A 39 1.74 2.74 -9.16
CA GLU A 39 2.96 2.01 -9.51
C GLU A 39 2.93 1.64 -11.02
N PRO A 40 4.04 1.75 -11.77
CA PRO A 40 5.40 2.07 -11.34
C PRO A 40 5.78 3.55 -11.58
N PHE A 41 4.80 4.43 -11.72
CA PHE A 41 5.03 5.81 -12.10
C PHE A 41 5.57 6.66 -10.95
N GLU A 42 6.10 7.81 -11.31
CA GLU A 42 6.47 8.86 -10.38
C GLU A 42 5.87 10.19 -10.85
N ALA A 43 5.43 11.01 -9.91
CA ALA A 43 4.93 12.35 -10.19
C ALA A 43 5.85 13.41 -9.56
N GLN A 44 6.22 14.42 -10.33
CA GLN A 44 7.02 15.55 -9.89
C GLN A 44 6.19 16.81 -9.80
N PHE A 45 6.33 17.53 -8.69
CA PHE A 45 5.76 18.85 -8.49
C PHE A 45 6.84 19.88 -8.25
N ASP A 46 6.69 21.02 -8.91
CA ASP A 46 7.44 22.23 -8.63
C ASP A 46 6.57 23.19 -7.80
N ILE A 47 7.14 23.70 -6.72
CA ILE A 47 6.48 24.57 -5.75
C ILE A 47 7.22 25.91 -5.68
N ASP A 48 6.46 27.00 -5.76
CA ASP A 48 6.95 28.38 -5.61
C ASP A 48 8.17 28.71 -6.50
N ARG A 49 8.12 28.28 -7.77
CA ARG A 49 9.19 28.51 -8.79
C ARG A 49 10.53 27.88 -8.40
N GLY A 50 10.48 26.63 -7.94
CA GLY A 50 11.65 25.82 -7.62
C GLY A 50 12.13 25.95 -6.19
N ALA A 51 11.34 26.54 -5.29
CA ALA A 51 11.66 26.58 -3.85
C ALA A 51 11.62 25.18 -3.24
N PHE A 52 10.67 24.35 -3.69
CA PHE A 52 10.68 22.91 -3.45
C PHE A 52 10.44 22.12 -4.71
N LYS A 53 11.01 20.92 -4.71
CA LYS A 53 10.61 19.84 -5.60
C LYS A 53 10.01 18.73 -4.75
N VAL A 54 8.79 18.32 -5.08
CA VAL A 54 8.13 17.18 -4.46
C VAL A 54 8.06 16.05 -5.47
N ARG A 55 8.38 14.83 -5.05
CA ARG A 55 8.17 13.61 -5.84
C ARG A 55 7.22 12.69 -5.10
N LEU A 56 6.15 12.27 -5.77
CA LEU A 56 5.33 11.15 -5.36
C LEU A 56 5.87 9.90 -6.04
N LEU A 57 6.15 8.86 -5.27
CA LEU A 57 6.53 7.56 -5.83
C LEU A 57 5.29 6.72 -6.11
N GLY A 58 5.44 5.63 -6.85
CA GLY A 58 4.34 4.69 -7.11
C GLY A 58 3.66 4.22 -5.82
N ASP A 59 2.35 3.99 -5.92
CA ASP A 59 1.46 3.60 -4.82
C ASP A 59 1.22 4.72 -3.77
N THR A 60 1.30 5.99 -4.20
CA THR A 60 1.14 7.16 -3.32
C THR A 60 -0.20 7.85 -3.52
N TRP A 61 -0.87 8.20 -2.42
CA TRP A 61 -2.10 8.98 -2.39
C TRP A 61 -1.90 10.20 -1.50
N VAL A 62 -2.11 11.39 -2.06
CA VAL A 62 -2.04 12.67 -1.32
C VAL A 62 -3.24 13.57 -1.57
N ASP A 63 -3.53 14.45 -0.62
CA ASP A 63 -4.40 15.62 -0.83
C ASP A 63 -3.55 16.90 -0.71
N VAL A 64 -3.81 17.91 -1.51
CA VAL A 64 -3.14 19.22 -1.38
C VAL A 64 -3.76 19.99 -0.22
N LEU A 65 -2.94 20.43 0.72
CA LEU A 65 -3.41 21.20 1.87
C LEU A 65 -3.71 22.65 1.48
N PRO A 66 -4.74 23.28 2.05
CA PRO A 66 -4.93 24.72 1.93
C PRO A 66 -3.78 25.49 2.59
N VAL A 67 -3.62 26.75 2.18
CA VAL A 67 -2.69 27.68 2.82
C VAL A 67 -3.02 27.80 4.31
N SER A 68 -2.02 27.71 5.17
CA SER A 68 -2.18 27.81 6.62
C SER A 68 -1.01 28.55 7.26
N ASP A 69 -1.15 28.87 8.55
CA ASP A 69 -0.06 29.40 9.37
C ASP A 69 1.12 28.41 9.49
N ALA A 70 0.88 27.11 9.25
CA ALA A 70 1.92 26.10 9.23
C ALA A 70 2.84 26.30 8.02
N ALA A 71 2.28 26.42 6.82
CA ALA A 71 2.99 26.73 5.59
C ALA A 71 2.01 27.17 4.49
N ARG A 72 2.54 27.87 3.48
CA ARG A 72 1.80 28.21 2.26
C ARG A 72 1.53 27.02 1.34
N GLN A 73 2.25 25.92 1.54
CA GLN A 73 2.25 24.75 0.69
C GLN A 73 2.33 23.51 1.59
N GLY A 74 1.62 22.45 1.24
CA GLY A 74 1.67 21.23 2.01
C GLY A 74 0.85 20.11 1.40
N LEU A 75 1.08 18.90 1.92
CA LEU A 75 0.38 17.69 1.50
C LEU A 75 -0.14 16.94 2.72
N ARG A 76 -1.38 16.43 2.60
CA ARG A 76 -1.85 15.33 3.41
C ARG A 76 -1.43 14.04 2.73
N VAL A 77 -0.57 13.24 3.37
CA VAL A 77 -0.14 11.94 2.83
C VAL A 77 -1.03 10.88 3.45
N ARG A 78 -1.88 10.25 2.62
CA ARG A 78 -2.78 9.17 3.07
C ARG A 78 -2.08 7.82 3.09
N ARG A 79 -1.20 7.60 2.11
CA ARG A 79 -0.31 6.44 2.01
C ARG A 79 0.77 6.64 0.94
N GLY A 80 1.78 5.80 0.97
CA GLY A 80 2.85 5.74 -0.01
C GLY A 80 4.08 6.53 0.43
N ARG A 81 4.85 7.01 -0.55
CA ARG A 81 6.14 7.66 -0.32
C ARG A 81 6.23 8.99 -1.06
N VAL A 82 6.63 10.01 -0.31
CA VAL A 82 6.82 11.37 -0.80
C VAL A 82 8.26 11.78 -0.52
N ILE A 83 8.96 12.28 -1.54
CA ILE A 83 10.27 12.89 -1.39
C ILE A 83 10.09 14.40 -1.49
N LEU A 84 10.64 15.13 -0.53
CA LEU A 84 10.75 16.57 -0.53
C LEU A 84 12.22 16.95 -0.69
N GLN A 85 12.50 17.78 -1.68
CA GLN A 85 13.81 18.34 -1.95
C GLN A 85 13.72 19.86 -1.92
N GLY A 86 14.61 20.48 -1.14
CA GLY A 86 14.79 21.93 -1.16
C GLY A 86 15.34 22.42 -2.50
N GLY A 87 15.11 23.68 -2.79
CA GLY A 87 15.70 24.37 -3.94
C GLY A 87 16.33 25.70 -3.55
N ALA A 88 16.69 26.50 -4.56
CA ALA A 88 17.39 27.77 -4.41
C ALA A 88 16.44 28.90 -3.95
N GLY A 89 15.75 28.72 -2.84
CA GLY A 89 14.93 29.73 -2.19
C GLY A 89 15.70 30.49 -1.12
N ASP A 90 15.92 31.80 -1.31
CA ASP A 90 16.67 32.64 -0.37
C ASP A 90 15.83 33.11 0.85
N ALA A 91 14.52 32.84 0.87
CA ALA A 91 13.61 33.32 1.92
C ALA A 91 13.23 32.20 2.92
N PRO A 92 13.45 32.37 4.23
CA PRO A 92 13.15 31.34 5.25
C PRO A 92 11.70 30.86 5.27
N GLU A 93 10.74 31.74 4.95
CA GLU A 93 9.32 31.41 4.90
C GLU A 93 8.95 30.51 3.71
N ARG A 94 9.78 30.51 2.65
CA ARG A 94 9.62 29.64 1.49
C ARG A 94 10.23 28.25 1.71
N ASN A 95 10.89 28.02 2.85
CA ASN A 95 11.48 26.73 3.21
C ASN A 95 10.58 25.94 4.17
N ARG A 96 9.34 26.39 4.40
CA ARG A 96 8.34 25.71 5.22
C ARG A 96 7.37 24.89 4.37
N PHE A 97 7.12 23.66 4.80
CA PHE A 97 6.20 22.73 4.17
C PHE A 97 5.29 22.10 5.22
N ALA A 98 3.98 22.14 5.00
CA ALA A 98 3.00 21.51 5.88
C ALA A 98 2.83 20.03 5.49
N LEU A 99 2.93 19.15 6.48
CA LEU A 99 2.72 17.71 6.33
C LEU A 99 1.56 17.31 7.24
N GLN A 100 0.56 16.63 6.69
CA GLN A 100 -0.50 16.02 7.49
C GLN A 100 -0.54 14.51 7.23
N ILE A 101 -0.67 13.71 8.29
CA ILE A 101 -0.86 12.26 8.20
C ILE A 101 -1.90 11.88 9.25
N GLY A 102 -3.02 11.33 8.78
CA GLY A 102 -4.20 11.15 9.65
C GLY A 102 -4.65 12.48 10.26
N SER A 103 -4.90 12.46 11.58
CA SER A 103 -5.22 13.61 12.42
C SER A 103 -4.02 14.43 12.87
N GLN A 104 -2.78 13.97 12.62
CA GLN A 104 -1.57 14.66 13.05
C GLN A 104 -1.01 15.55 11.95
N ALA A 105 -0.47 16.70 12.35
CA ALA A 105 0.13 17.68 11.44
C ALA A 105 1.52 18.12 11.93
N TRP A 106 2.40 18.37 10.98
CA TRP A 106 3.76 18.84 11.21
C TRP A 106 4.11 19.96 10.25
N ARG A 107 4.98 20.86 10.73
CA ARG A 107 5.67 21.83 9.91
C ARG A 107 7.11 21.37 9.72
N LEU A 108 7.50 21.15 8.47
CA LEU A 108 8.88 20.89 8.08
C LEU A 108 9.52 22.21 7.64
N THR A 109 10.64 22.59 8.25
CA THR A 109 11.44 23.74 7.81
C THR A 109 12.81 23.26 7.35
N LEU A 110 13.08 23.31 6.04
CA LEU A 110 14.38 22.90 5.51
C LEU A 110 15.43 23.94 5.89
N THR A 111 16.50 23.50 6.58
CA THR A 111 17.55 24.42 7.05
C THR A 111 18.63 24.67 6.00
N ARG A 112 18.69 23.84 4.95
CA ARG A 112 19.61 23.98 3.83
C ARG A 112 18.88 23.84 2.48
N PRO A 113 19.31 24.57 1.44
CA PRO A 113 18.74 24.46 0.09
C PRO A 113 18.86 23.06 -0.53
N ASP A 114 19.88 22.29 -0.15
CA ASP A 114 20.14 20.95 -0.66
C ASP A 114 19.51 19.83 0.18
N THR A 115 18.70 20.18 1.20
CA THR A 115 18.06 19.18 2.06
C THR A 115 17.13 18.27 1.23
N VAL A 116 17.29 16.96 1.43
CA VAL A 116 16.43 15.93 0.84
C VAL A 116 15.88 15.08 1.98
N CYS A 117 14.55 15.02 2.09
CA CYS A 117 13.88 14.17 3.06
C CYS A 117 12.71 13.40 2.43
N GLY A 118 12.33 12.33 3.09
CA GLY A 118 11.32 11.39 2.64
C GLY A 118 10.31 11.11 3.72
N VAL A 119 9.03 11.13 3.35
CA VAL A 119 7.93 10.69 4.20
C VAL A 119 7.40 9.38 3.63
N GLU A 120 7.31 8.37 4.47
CA GLU A 120 6.72 7.07 4.14
C GLU A 120 5.54 6.81 5.07
N VAL A 121 4.39 6.45 4.50
CA VAL A 121 3.12 6.21 5.21
C VAL A 121 2.49 4.92 4.74
N HIS A 122 2.19 4.00 5.66
CA HIS A 122 1.46 2.76 5.36
C HIS A 122 0.34 2.51 6.36
N TRP A 123 -0.64 1.73 5.92
CA TRP A 123 -1.59 1.09 6.81
C TRP A 123 -1.08 -0.30 7.19
N ARG A 124 -1.34 -0.71 8.43
CA ARG A 124 -1.12 -2.08 8.88
C ARG A 124 -2.21 -2.99 8.31
N GLU A 125 -1.82 -4.19 7.89
CA GLU A 125 -2.78 -5.26 7.63
C GLU A 125 -3.40 -5.71 8.97
N PRO A 126 -4.70 -6.05 8.99
CA PRO A 126 -5.27 -6.71 10.15
C PRO A 126 -4.53 -8.04 10.42
N VAL A 127 -4.35 -8.33 11.71
CA VAL A 127 -3.63 -9.53 12.18
C VAL A 127 -4.54 -10.49 12.96
N GLY A 128 -5.85 -10.32 12.84
CA GLY A 128 -6.82 -11.13 13.57
C GLY A 128 -8.25 -10.84 13.14
N PHE A 129 -9.14 -11.78 13.43
CA PHE A 129 -10.52 -11.74 12.96
C PHE A 129 -11.25 -10.46 13.35
N GLU A 130 -11.83 -9.77 12.37
CA GLU A 130 -12.58 -8.52 12.53
C GLU A 130 -11.84 -7.45 13.36
N MET A 131 -10.50 -7.50 13.34
CA MET A 131 -9.64 -6.53 14.01
C MET A 131 -9.52 -5.25 13.19
N VAL A 132 -10.27 -4.23 13.60
CA VAL A 132 -10.20 -2.89 13.02
C VAL A 132 -9.25 -1.99 13.81
N TYR A 133 -8.65 -1.04 13.11
CA TYR A 133 -7.81 -0.01 13.71
C TYR A 133 -8.63 1.29 13.85
N PRO A 134 -9.05 1.69 15.07
CA PRO A 134 -9.80 2.94 15.25
C PRO A 134 -8.95 4.15 14.88
N GLY A 135 -9.53 5.05 14.06
CA GLY A 135 -8.87 6.28 13.61
C GLY A 135 -7.52 5.99 12.96
N ASP A 136 -6.47 6.67 13.43
CA ASP A 136 -5.12 6.57 12.88
C ASP A 136 -4.27 5.45 13.50
N SER A 137 -4.83 4.61 14.39
CA SER A 137 -4.04 3.60 15.10
C SER A 137 -3.46 2.50 14.20
N GLY A 138 -3.99 2.39 12.97
CA GLY A 138 -3.50 1.48 11.93
C GLY A 138 -2.44 2.10 11.03
N LEU A 139 -2.23 3.42 11.13
CA LEU A 139 -1.20 4.12 10.36
C LEU A 139 0.17 3.93 11.00
N VAL A 140 1.17 3.73 10.15
CA VAL A 140 2.57 3.88 10.50
C VAL A 140 3.21 4.88 9.55
N ALA A 141 3.99 5.80 10.10
CA ALA A 141 4.64 6.82 9.30
C ALA A 141 6.04 7.14 9.81
N ALA A 142 6.95 7.46 8.91
CA ALA A 142 8.29 7.92 9.25
C ALA A 142 8.79 9.00 8.30
N LEU A 143 9.60 9.89 8.87
CA LEU A 143 10.40 10.88 8.18
C LEU A 143 11.85 10.43 8.18
N THR A 144 12.50 10.43 7.01
CA THR A 144 13.93 10.14 6.87
C THR A 144 14.61 11.31 6.17
N VAL A 145 15.74 11.79 6.70
CA VAL A 145 16.54 12.84 6.06
C VAL A 145 17.74 12.19 5.38
N ALA A 146 17.80 12.26 4.06
CA ALA A 146 18.90 11.67 3.27
C ALA A 146 20.09 12.64 3.15
N ASN A 147 19.81 13.94 2.98
CA ASN A 147 20.83 14.98 2.88
C ASN A 147 20.39 16.25 3.62
N GLY A 148 21.35 17.04 4.08
CA GLY A 148 21.10 18.28 4.79
C GLY A 148 20.49 18.09 6.18
N ALA A 149 19.62 19.01 6.57
CA ALA A 149 18.89 18.97 7.83
C ALA A 149 17.54 19.70 7.70
N LEU A 150 16.62 19.39 8.60
CA LEU A 150 15.34 20.09 8.72
C LEU A 150 14.98 20.28 10.20
N GLN A 151 14.19 21.33 10.46
CA GLN A 151 13.46 21.48 11.71
C GLN A 151 12.07 20.86 11.55
N LEU A 152 11.74 19.91 12.43
CA LEU A 152 10.43 19.28 12.51
C LEU A 152 9.68 19.86 13.70
N GLU A 153 8.54 20.48 13.46
CA GLU A 153 7.67 21.05 14.49
C GLU A 153 6.29 20.38 14.46
N GLY A 154 5.84 19.85 15.60
CA GLY A 154 4.52 19.25 15.76
C GLY A 154 3.46 20.25 16.22
N VAL A 155 2.19 19.82 16.25
CA VAL A 155 1.05 20.67 16.64
C VAL A 155 1.15 21.18 18.09
N LYS A 156 1.84 20.48 19.00
CA LYS A 156 1.99 20.91 20.39
C LYS A 156 3.19 21.86 20.60
N GLY A 157 3.82 22.33 19.51
CA GLY A 157 4.95 23.25 19.53
C GLY A 157 6.30 22.61 19.86
N GLU A 158 6.34 21.28 19.99
CA GLU A 158 7.59 20.54 20.09
C GLU A 158 8.37 20.68 18.78
N SER A 159 9.62 21.13 18.90
CA SER A 159 10.49 21.39 17.76
C SER A 159 11.79 20.60 17.94
N GLN A 160 12.18 19.84 16.92
CA GLN A 160 13.43 19.08 16.93
C GLN A 160 14.15 19.22 15.59
N GLU A 161 15.48 19.30 15.64
CA GLU A 161 16.30 19.26 14.43
C GLU A 161 16.57 17.81 14.04
N VAL A 162 16.38 17.49 12.75
CA VAL A 162 16.61 16.16 12.19
C VAL A 162 17.72 16.26 11.14
N GLN A 163 18.86 15.63 11.45
CA GLN A 163 20.06 15.62 10.61
C GLN A 163 20.02 14.49 9.56
N ALA A 164 20.81 14.62 8.50
CA ALA A 164 21.01 13.56 7.51
C ALA A 164 21.39 12.20 8.14
N GLY A 165 20.89 11.12 7.54
CA GLY A 165 21.05 9.76 8.03
C GLY A 165 20.12 9.39 9.19
N ARG A 166 19.32 10.33 9.70
CA ARG A 166 18.34 10.07 10.76
C ARG A 166 16.97 9.75 10.20
N ARG A 167 16.27 8.90 10.92
CA ARG A 167 14.87 8.56 10.74
C ARG A 167 14.12 8.85 12.04
N ILE A 168 12.94 9.44 11.91
CA ILE A 168 12.02 9.74 13.01
C ILE A 168 10.68 9.10 12.69
N ASP A 169 10.12 8.34 13.62
CA ASP A 169 8.77 7.81 13.49
C ASP A 169 7.78 8.92 13.82
N LEU A 170 6.88 9.21 12.88
CA LEU A 170 5.86 10.26 13.02
C LEU A 170 4.58 9.71 13.64
N ILE A 171 4.17 8.50 13.23
CA ILE A 171 3.00 7.79 13.76
C ILE A 171 3.37 6.33 13.97
N GLY A 172 3.18 5.84 15.19
CA GLY A 172 3.34 4.44 15.55
C GLY A 172 4.77 3.90 15.37
N PRO A 173 5.18 2.90 16.16
CA PRO A 173 6.44 2.23 15.89
C PRO A 173 6.32 1.35 14.65
N TRP A 174 7.37 1.30 13.86
CA TRP A 174 7.53 0.27 12.83
C TRP A 174 7.93 -1.03 13.52
N MET A 175 7.08 -2.06 13.41
CA MET A 175 7.36 -3.36 14.04
C MET A 175 8.34 -4.22 13.24
N GLU A 176 8.47 -3.98 11.93
CA GLU A 176 9.46 -4.62 11.08
C GLU A 176 10.72 -3.76 10.98
N SER A 177 11.89 -4.41 11.06
CA SER A 177 13.17 -3.75 10.77
C SER A 177 13.18 -3.34 9.30
N LEU A 178 12.85 -2.10 9.01
CA LEU A 178 12.96 -1.59 7.65
C LEU A 178 14.42 -1.57 7.20
N PRO A 179 14.68 -1.78 5.90
CA PRO A 179 16.04 -1.80 5.37
C PRO A 179 16.78 -0.50 5.75
N PRO A 180 18.05 -0.60 6.14
CA PRO A 180 18.85 0.56 6.53
C PRO A 180 19.12 1.43 5.30
N ALA A 181 18.92 2.74 5.47
CA ALA A 181 18.94 3.78 4.43
C ALA A 181 17.85 3.61 3.37
N ALA A 182 16.93 4.58 3.29
CA ALA A 182 15.93 4.68 2.25
C ALA A 182 16.59 4.84 0.88
N THR A 183 16.95 3.73 0.23
CA THR A 183 17.50 3.69 -1.14
C THR A 183 16.59 4.40 -2.13
N TRP A 184 15.30 4.53 -1.79
CA TRP A 184 14.30 5.27 -2.54
C TRP A 184 14.43 6.79 -2.46
N LEU A 185 15.19 7.35 -1.51
CA LEU A 185 15.43 8.79 -1.43
C LEU A 185 16.51 9.29 -2.39
N ASP A 186 17.40 8.39 -2.83
CA ASP A 186 18.43 8.73 -3.79
C ASP A 186 17.85 8.63 -5.20
N ALA A 187 17.68 9.76 -5.88
CA ALA A 187 17.15 9.81 -7.25
C ALA A 187 17.98 9.03 -8.28
N GLN A 188 19.29 8.84 -8.03
CA GLN A 188 20.15 8.04 -8.91
C GLN A 188 20.01 6.54 -8.64
N ARG A 189 19.65 6.15 -7.41
CA ARG A 189 19.48 4.74 -7.00
C ARG A 189 18.03 4.26 -7.04
N TYR A 190 17.06 5.16 -6.88
CA TYR A 190 15.65 4.88 -7.10
C TYR A 190 15.39 4.87 -8.59
N GLN A 191 15.82 3.78 -9.20
CA GLN A 191 15.41 3.37 -10.51
C GLN A 191 14.47 2.21 -10.26
N ALA A 192 13.19 2.34 -10.64
CA ALA A 192 12.27 1.19 -10.66
C ALA A 192 13.04 0.00 -11.27
N GLY A 193 13.00 -1.17 -10.62
CA GLY A 193 13.81 -2.31 -11.03
C GLY A 193 13.64 -2.60 -12.53
N GLU A 194 14.70 -3.11 -13.18
CA GLU A 194 14.73 -3.32 -14.64
C GLU A 194 13.45 -3.96 -15.24
N PRO A 195 12.78 -4.92 -14.56
CA PRO A 195 11.47 -5.42 -14.99
C PRO A 195 10.34 -4.36 -15.00
N LEU A 196 10.21 -3.53 -13.95
CA LEU A 196 9.16 -2.51 -13.84
C LEU A 196 9.29 -1.44 -14.95
N ARG A 197 10.52 -1.05 -15.28
CA ARG A 197 10.80 -0.09 -16.36
C ARG A 197 10.32 -0.56 -17.72
N ARG A 198 10.45 -1.86 -18.01
CA ARG A 198 10.00 -2.44 -19.28
C ARG A 198 8.48 -2.40 -19.42
N PHE A 199 7.75 -2.54 -18.32
CA PHE A 199 6.29 -2.54 -18.32
C PHE A 199 5.66 -1.16 -18.17
N ALA A 200 6.36 -0.16 -17.64
CA ALA A 200 5.82 1.18 -17.44
C ALA A 200 5.20 1.80 -18.70
N PRO A 201 5.86 1.81 -19.89
CA PRO A 201 5.25 2.38 -21.10
C PRO A 201 4.06 1.56 -21.63
N ARG A 202 4.04 0.25 -21.37
CA ARG A 202 2.90 -0.61 -21.75
C ARG A 202 1.69 -0.36 -20.86
N PHE A 203 1.95 -0.14 -19.58
CA PHE A 203 0.92 0.17 -18.61
C PHE A 203 0.39 1.59 -18.80
N GLU A 204 1.25 2.58 -19.09
CA GLU A 204 0.84 3.98 -19.36
C GLU A 204 -0.16 4.07 -20.51
N ARG A 205 -0.01 3.23 -21.55
CA ARG A 205 -0.96 3.18 -22.69
C ARG A 205 -2.36 2.69 -22.32
N GLN A 206 -2.54 2.09 -21.14
CA GLN A 206 -3.85 1.64 -20.67
C GLN A 206 -4.67 2.79 -20.06
N PHE A 207 -4.06 3.95 -19.83
CA PHE A 207 -4.72 5.11 -19.25
C PHE A 207 -5.19 6.06 -20.36
N ASP A 208 -6.50 6.09 -20.58
CA ASP A 208 -7.14 7.07 -21.45
C ASP A 208 -7.53 8.29 -20.61
N ALA A 209 -7.06 9.47 -21.02
CA ALA A 209 -7.33 10.72 -20.30
C ALA A 209 -8.79 11.17 -20.36
N THR A 210 -9.59 10.58 -21.25
CA THR A 210 -11.02 10.90 -21.42
C THR A 210 -11.95 9.99 -20.62
N LEU A 211 -11.43 8.89 -20.05
CA LEU A 211 -12.21 7.89 -19.34
C LEU A 211 -11.91 7.92 -17.83
N ALA A 212 -12.94 7.62 -17.05
CA ALA A 212 -12.78 7.32 -15.63
C ALA A 212 -11.91 6.06 -15.46
N ILE A 213 -10.76 6.23 -14.81
CA ILE A 213 -9.73 5.20 -14.68
C ILE A 213 -10.16 4.07 -13.76
N ASP A 214 -10.90 4.37 -12.69
CA ASP A 214 -11.47 3.36 -11.79
C ASP A 214 -12.49 2.44 -12.48
N LEU A 215 -13.07 2.87 -13.61
CA LEU A 215 -13.97 2.07 -14.44
C LEU A 215 -13.26 1.32 -15.58
N SER A 216 -12.17 1.86 -16.12
CA SER A 216 -11.44 1.26 -17.25
C SER A 216 -10.35 0.28 -16.82
N ILE A 217 -9.65 0.54 -15.71
CA ILE A 217 -8.55 -0.29 -15.23
C ILE A 217 -8.94 -1.73 -14.80
N PRO A 218 -10.19 -2.05 -14.39
CA PRO A 218 -10.59 -3.45 -14.14
C PRO A 218 -10.39 -4.38 -15.34
N ALA A 219 -10.52 -3.89 -16.58
CA ALA A 219 -10.27 -4.70 -17.77
C ALA A 219 -8.79 -5.11 -17.88
N VAL A 220 -7.88 -4.22 -17.47
CA VAL A 220 -6.42 -4.45 -17.49
C VAL A 220 -5.99 -5.42 -16.38
N ALA A 221 -6.74 -5.50 -15.28
CA ALA A 221 -6.51 -6.51 -14.24
C ALA A 221 -6.72 -7.96 -14.76
N LYS A 222 -7.39 -8.12 -15.91
CA LYS A 222 -7.58 -9.39 -16.63
C LYS A 222 -6.61 -9.59 -17.80
N ASP A 223 -5.60 -8.72 -17.93
CA ASP A 223 -4.60 -8.82 -18.98
C ASP A 223 -3.84 -10.16 -18.88
N PRO A 224 -3.60 -10.88 -20.00
CA PRO A 224 -2.90 -12.17 -19.98
C PRO A 224 -1.42 -12.07 -19.56
N HIS A 225 -0.88 -10.86 -19.41
CA HIS A 225 0.45 -10.62 -18.88
C HIS A 225 0.40 -10.43 -17.35
N PRO A 226 1.02 -11.33 -16.56
CA PRO A 226 0.94 -11.30 -15.10
C PRO A 226 1.32 -9.95 -14.50
N LYS A 227 2.34 -9.29 -15.06
CA LYS A 227 2.82 -8.02 -14.55
C LYS A 227 1.86 -6.85 -14.83
N LEU A 228 1.16 -6.84 -15.96
CA LEU A 228 0.16 -5.81 -16.24
C LEU A 228 -1.07 -6.00 -15.35
N ALA A 229 -1.52 -7.25 -15.19
CA ALA A 229 -2.59 -7.60 -14.26
C ALA A 229 -2.24 -7.19 -12.81
N GLU A 230 -1.02 -7.45 -12.34
CA GLU A 230 -0.53 -7.03 -11.03
C GLU A 230 -0.58 -5.49 -10.88
N LEU A 231 -0.02 -4.74 -11.83
CA LEU A 231 0.02 -3.27 -11.77
C LEU A 231 -1.39 -2.66 -11.80
N ALA A 232 -2.28 -3.18 -12.64
CA ALA A 232 -3.68 -2.79 -12.68
C ALA A 232 -4.40 -3.08 -11.35
N THR A 233 -4.15 -4.25 -10.76
CA THR A 233 -4.73 -4.62 -9.46
C THR A 233 -4.23 -3.73 -8.34
N ARG A 234 -2.93 -3.40 -8.32
CA ARG A 234 -2.37 -2.41 -7.39
C ARG A 234 -2.97 -1.03 -7.61
N CYS A 235 -3.27 -0.64 -8.85
CA CYS A 235 -4.02 0.57 -9.16
C CYS A 235 -5.49 0.49 -8.70
N LEU A 236 -6.14 -0.66 -8.70
CA LEU A 236 -7.49 -0.79 -8.12
C LEU A 236 -7.47 -0.61 -6.60
N ALA A 237 -6.47 -1.20 -5.92
CA ALA A 237 -6.22 -0.95 -4.50
C ALA A 237 -5.86 0.52 -4.24
N LEU A 238 -5.07 1.09 -5.16
CA LEU A 238 -4.91 2.50 -5.54
C LEU A 238 -6.11 3.39 -5.18
N LEU A 239 -7.18 3.09 -5.89
CA LEU A 239 -8.36 3.93 -6.04
C LEU A 239 -9.51 3.48 -5.14
N GLY A 240 -9.31 2.41 -4.36
CA GLY A 240 -10.31 1.88 -3.44
C GLY A 240 -11.41 1.05 -4.11
N ASN A 241 -11.20 0.54 -5.33
CA ASN A 241 -12.21 -0.25 -6.05
C ASN A 241 -12.28 -1.70 -5.54
N GLN A 242 -13.00 -1.92 -4.43
CA GLN A 242 -13.04 -3.21 -3.74
C GLN A 242 -13.76 -4.31 -4.51
N SER A 243 -14.82 -3.96 -5.27
CA SER A 243 -15.53 -4.96 -6.08
C SER A 243 -14.60 -5.57 -7.13
N ALA A 244 -13.81 -4.73 -7.81
CA ALA A 244 -12.83 -5.20 -8.79
C ALA A 244 -11.68 -5.99 -8.14
N LEU A 245 -11.26 -5.64 -6.92
CA LEU A 245 -10.29 -6.45 -6.16
C LEU A 245 -10.84 -7.83 -5.78
N ALA A 246 -12.08 -7.89 -5.26
CA ALA A 246 -12.75 -9.15 -4.94
C ALA A 246 -12.92 -10.03 -6.18
N GLN A 247 -13.23 -9.41 -7.33
CA GLN A 247 -13.26 -10.08 -8.62
C GLN A 247 -11.89 -10.62 -9.03
N THR A 248 -10.85 -9.79 -8.95
CA THR A 248 -9.50 -10.19 -9.33
C THR A 248 -9.01 -11.36 -8.46
N LEU A 249 -9.30 -11.33 -7.16
CA LEU A 249 -8.97 -12.44 -6.26
C LEU A 249 -9.64 -13.75 -6.70
N ALA A 250 -10.91 -13.68 -7.11
CA ALA A 250 -11.72 -14.83 -7.47
C ALA A 250 -11.42 -15.40 -8.87
N GLU A 251 -11.07 -14.54 -9.83
CA GLU A 251 -11.03 -14.89 -11.26
C GLU A 251 -9.63 -14.87 -11.87
N SER A 252 -8.66 -14.18 -11.27
CA SER A 252 -7.33 -14.04 -11.87
C SER A 252 -6.59 -15.38 -11.96
N GLU A 253 -6.01 -15.66 -13.12
CA GLU A 253 -5.11 -16.79 -13.34
C GLU A 253 -3.71 -16.53 -12.76
N HIS A 254 -3.33 -15.27 -12.58
CA HIS A 254 -2.01 -14.83 -12.14
C HIS A 254 -1.90 -14.67 -10.62
N GLU A 255 -0.90 -15.31 -10.01
CA GLU A 255 -0.58 -15.24 -8.58
C GLU A 255 -0.25 -13.81 -8.15
N GLU A 256 0.45 -13.06 -9.00
CA GLU A 256 0.87 -11.69 -8.73
C GLU A 256 -0.32 -10.76 -8.55
N ALA A 257 -1.34 -10.88 -9.42
CA ALA A 257 -2.57 -10.10 -9.33
C ALA A 257 -3.42 -10.52 -8.12
N ARG A 258 -3.56 -11.83 -7.84
CA ARG A 258 -4.26 -12.29 -6.63
C ARG A 258 -3.59 -11.79 -5.35
N THR A 259 -2.25 -11.84 -5.28
CA THR A 259 -1.47 -11.32 -4.15
C THR A 259 -1.70 -9.81 -3.96
N ALA A 260 -1.69 -9.04 -5.05
CA ALA A 260 -2.02 -7.61 -4.99
C ALA A 260 -3.45 -7.36 -4.49
N ALA A 261 -4.42 -8.17 -4.94
CA ALA A 261 -5.81 -8.09 -4.49
C ALA A 261 -5.96 -8.39 -3.00
N ILE A 262 -5.32 -9.46 -2.51
CA ILE A 262 -5.29 -9.82 -1.08
C ILE A 262 -4.78 -8.64 -0.26
N ARG A 263 -3.62 -8.09 -0.62
CA ARG A 263 -3.02 -6.96 0.10
C ARG A 263 -3.95 -5.73 0.09
N GLY A 264 -4.51 -5.38 -1.08
CA GLY A 264 -5.43 -4.25 -1.21
C GLY A 264 -6.68 -4.39 -0.34
N LEU A 265 -7.32 -5.56 -0.37
CA LEU A 265 -8.50 -5.88 0.43
C LEU A 265 -8.19 -5.84 1.93
N ARG A 266 -7.06 -6.41 2.36
CA ARG A 266 -6.64 -6.39 3.77
C ARG A 266 -6.43 -4.99 4.31
N LEU A 267 -5.68 -4.17 3.57
CA LEU A 267 -5.42 -2.78 3.96
C LEU A 267 -6.71 -1.99 4.03
N TRP A 268 -7.65 -2.22 3.12
CA TRP A 268 -8.96 -1.56 3.15
C TRP A 268 -9.80 -2.06 4.35
N LEU A 269 -9.86 -3.36 4.58
CA LEU A 269 -10.68 -3.99 5.61
C LEU A 269 -10.30 -3.56 7.04
N GLY A 270 -9.01 -3.40 7.32
CA GLY A 270 -8.52 -3.03 8.66
C GLY A 270 -8.81 -1.58 9.08
N GLN A 271 -9.21 -0.70 8.16
CA GLN A 271 -9.37 0.73 8.43
C GLN A 271 -10.72 1.09 9.08
N ASP A 272 -11.79 0.36 8.81
CA ASP A 272 -13.14 0.73 9.24
C ASP A 272 -14.03 -0.51 9.40
N ARG A 273 -14.82 -0.54 10.47
CA ARG A 273 -15.76 -1.61 10.78
C ARG A 273 -16.91 -1.70 9.77
N GLU A 274 -17.30 -0.59 9.16
CA GLU A 274 -18.37 -0.57 8.15
C GLU A 274 -17.98 -1.29 6.85
N ARG A 275 -16.69 -1.55 6.63
CA ARG A 275 -16.18 -2.25 5.43
C ARG A 275 -16.37 -3.75 5.48
N ALA A 276 -16.45 -4.32 6.68
CA ALA A 276 -16.67 -5.75 6.90
C ALA A 276 -17.93 -6.30 6.21
N PRO A 277 -19.13 -5.74 6.42
CA PRO A 277 -20.34 -6.22 5.74
C PRO A 277 -20.29 -6.03 4.22
N LEU A 278 -19.70 -4.91 3.75
CA LEU A 278 -19.53 -4.65 2.31
C LEU A 278 -18.65 -5.72 1.65
N LEU A 279 -17.55 -6.13 2.30
CA LEU A 279 -16.69 -7.19 1.79
C LEU A 279 -17.42 -8.53 1.73
N LYS A 280 -18.18 -8.88 2.78
CA LYS A 280 -18.96 -10.13 2.80
C LYS A 280 -19.89 -10.21 1.60
N GLN A 281 -20.64 -9.15 1.34
CA GLN A 281 -21.54 -9.05 0.18
C GLN A 281 -20.78 -9.22 -1.15
N GLU A 282 -19.63 -8.57 -1.32
CA GLU A 282 -18.83 -8.70 -2.54
C GLU A 282 -18.27 -10.11 -2.75
N LEU A 283 -17.94 -10.82 -1.67
CA LEU A 283 -17.49 -12.21 -1.72
C LEU A 283 -18.66 -13.17 -2.02
N GLU A 284 -19.82 -12.98 -1.41
CA GLU A 284 -21.01 -13.80 -1.66
C GLU A 284 -21.48 -13.76 -3.12
N ASN A 285 -21.21 -12.66 -3.84
CA ASN A 285 -21.48 -12.56 -5.27
C ASN A 285 -20.58 -13.47 -6.14
N ARG A 286 -19.50 -14.04 -5.60
CA ARG A 286 -18.41 -14.71 -6.36
C ARG A 286 -18.03 -16.10 -5.85
N TYR A 287 -18.47 -16.44 -4.64
CA TYR A 287 -18.13 -17.66 -3.93
C TYR A 287 -19.42 -18.30 -3.41
N SER A 288 -19.41 -19.62 -3.19
CA SER A 288 -20.43 -20.23 -2.33
C SER A 288 -20.33 -19.68 -0.91
N GLU A 289 -21.39 -19.80 -0.11
CA GLU A 289 -21.43 -19.29 1.27
C GLU A 289 -20.23 -19.76 2.12
N ALA A 290 -19.89 -21.05 2.04
CA ALA A 290 -18.76 -21.62 2.78
C ALA A 290 -17.40 -21.08 2.30
N GLU A 291 -17.24 -20.90 0.99
CA GLU A 291 -16.02 -20.34 0.40
C GLU A 291 -15.88 -18.85 0.74
N ALA A 292 -16.97 -18.08 0.66
CA ALA A 292 -17.00 -16.66 1.01
C ALA A 292 -16.60 -16.47 2.47
N ALA A 293 -17.15 -17.28 3.38
CA ALA A 293 -16.79 -17.28 4.79
C ALA A 293 -15.31 -17.62 5.01
N ALA A 294 -14.77 -18.61 4.30
CA ALA A 294 -13.35 -18.98 4.38
C ALA A 294 -12.42 -17.86 3.88
N VAL A 295 -12.70 -17.29 2.70
CA VAL A 295 -11.92 -16.18 2.13
C VAL A 295 -11.97 -14.96 3.05
N TYR A 296 -13.17 -14.59 3.50
CA TYR A 296 -13.36 -13.48 4.44
C TYR A 296 -12.53 -13.68 5.71
N ARG A 297 -12.60 -14.88 6.30
CA ARG A 297 -11.83 -15.22 7.50
C ARG A 297 -10.32 -15.09 7.31
N LEU A 298 -9.80 -15.58 6.18
CA LEU A 298 -8.38 -15.56 5.86
C LEU A 298 -7.85 -14.17 5.49
N LEU A 299 -8.71 -13.28 4.99
CA LEU A 299 -8.34 -11.89 4.71
C LEU A 299 -8.01 -11.13 6.01
N TRP A 300 -8.72 -11.37 7.12
CA TRP A 300 -8.42 -10.70 8.40
C TRP A 300 -7.06 -11.05 9.03
N GLY A 301 -6.41 -12.12 8.56
CA GLY A 301 -5.21 -12.65 9.19
C GLY A 301 -5.51 -13.46 10.46
N LEU A 302 -4.48 -14.11 10.99
CA LEU A 302 -4.53 -14.93 12.20
C LEU A 302 -3.51 -14.47 13.23
N ARG A 303 -3.92 -14.43 14.49
CA ARG A 303 -3.05 -14.18 15.64
C ARG A 303 -2.29 -15.46 16.02
N PRO A 304 -1.10 -15.35 16.63
CA PRO A 304 -0.35 -16.51 17.10
C PRO A 304 -1.15 -17.45 18.02
N GLU A 305 -2.04 -16.90 18.85
CA GLU A 305 -2.91 -17.67 19.76
C GLU A 305 -3.87 -18.57 19.00
N GLU A 306 -4.32 -18.13 17.82
CA GLU A 306 -5.21 -18.90 16.95
C GLU A 306 -4.48 -20.08 16.29
N GLY A 307 -3.15 -19.97 16.13
CA GLY A 307 -2.31 -21.10 15.71
C GLY A 307 -2.24 -22.25 16.73
N LYS A 308 -2.64 -22.00 17.99
CA LYS A 308 -2.73 -23.02 19.05
C LYS A 308 -4.10 -23.72 19.07
N ASP A 309 -5.09 -23.18 18.36
CA ASP A 309 -6.41 -23.80 18.23
C ASP A 309 -6.33 -25.01 17.30
N LYS A 310 -6.68 -26.18 17.83
CA LYS A 310 -6.61 -27.45 17.09
C LYS A 310 -7.61 -27.54 15.94
N ILE A 311 -8.82 -27.04 16.16
CA ILE A 311 -9.90 -27.10 15.16
C ILE A 311 -9.52 -26.19 13.98
N LEU A 312 -9.14 -24.95 14.26
CA LEU A 312 -8.72 -24.02 13.23
C LEU A 312 -7.46 -24.51 12.50
N SER A 313 -6.50 -25.08 13.23
CA SER A 313 -5.28 -25.65 12.64
C SER A 313 -5.59 -26.75 11.63
N VAL A 314 -6.49 -27.67 11.97
CA VAL A 314 -6.94 -28.73 11.04
C VAL A 314 -7.64 -28.12 9.83
N GLN A 315 -8.57 -27.19 10.03
CA GLN A 315 -9.29 -26.51 8.95
C GLN A 315 -8.34 -25.81 7.97
N LEU A 316 -7.30 -25.12 8.47
CA LEU A 316 -6.31 -24.46 7.60
C LEU A 316 -5.54 -25.46 6.72
N ILE A 317 -5.18 -26.63 7.27
CA ILE A 317 -4.53 -27.69 6.49
C ILE A 317 -5.50 -28.30 5.47
N GLU A 318 -6.78 -28.44 5.81
CA GLU A 318 -7.82 -28.91 4.86
C GLU A 318 -7.99 -27.93 3.69
N LEU A 319 -7.95 -26.62 3.95
CA LEU A 319 -8.03 -25.59 2.92
C LEU A 319 -6.86 -25.64 1.92
N LEU A 320 -5.70 -26.21 2.28
CA LEU A 320 -4.62 -26.47 1.33
C LEU A 320 -5.02 -27.47 0.23
N ASN A 321 -6.04 -28.30 0.45
CA ASN A 321 -6.55 -29.20 -0.58
C ASN A 321 -7.74 -28.63 -1.37
N HIS A 322 -8.14 -27.38 -1.14
CA HIS A 322 -9.31 -26.78 -1.77
C HIS A 322 -9.20 -26.73 -3.31
N ASN A 323 -10.32 -26.68 -4.03
CA ASN A 323 -10.34 -26.67 -5.51
C ASN A 323 -9.94 -25.31 -6.10
N ARG A 324 -10.31 -24.21 -5.44
CA ARG A 324 -9.95 -22.83 -5.81
C ARG A 324 -8.55 -22.45 -5.31
N VAL A 325 -7.74 -21.81 -6.16
CA VAL A 325 -6.31 -21.56 -5.92
C VAL A 325 -6.07 -20.46 -4.88
N GLU A 326 -6.85 -19.40 -4.95
CA GLU A 326 -6.83 -18.25 -4.06
C GLU A 326 -7.10 -18.63 -2.60
N ILE A 327 -7.98 -19.61 -2.35
CA ILE A 327 -8.24 -20.14 -1.01
C ILE A 327 -7.01 -20.90 -0.49
N ARG A 328 -6.35 -21.66 -1.34
CA ARG A 328 -5.12 -22.38 -0.98
C ARG A 328 -3.97 -21.43 -0.68
N GLU A 329 -3.84 -20.38 -1.48
CA GLU A 329 -2.82 -19.34 -1.30
C GLU A 329 -3.03 -18.59 0.00
N LEU A 330 -4.25 -18.12 0.26
CA LEU A 330 -4.61 -17.46 1.51
C LEU A 330 -4.34 -18.34 2.73
N ALA A 331 -4.80 -19.59 2.71
CA ALA A 331 -4.57 -20.53 3.81
C ALA A 331 -3.08 -20.79 4.03
N PHE A 332 -2.33 -21.03 2.95
CA PHE A 332 -0.90 -21.26 3.03
C PHE A 332 -0.14 -20.04 3.57
N GLU A 333 -0.49 -18.83 3.12
CA GLU A 333 0.10 -17.59 3.62
C GLU A 333 -0.08 -17.47 5.15
N GLN A 334 -1.28 -17.76 5.66
CA GLN A 334 -1.54 -17.73 7.11
C GLN A 334 -0.73 -18.77 7.88
N ILE A 335 -0.66 -20.01 7.37
CA ILE A 335 0.15 -21.07 7.99
C ILE A 335 1.63 -20.67 8.05
N VAL A 336 2.17 -20.08 6.97
CA VAL A 336 3.55 -19.61 6.92
C VAL A 336 3.76 -18.44 7.89
N LYS A 337 2.83 -17.48 7.97
CA LYS A 337 2.90 -16.36 8.92
C LYS A 337 2.92 -16.85 10.37
N LEU A 338 2.10 -17.85 10.71
CA LEU A 338 2.03 -18.41 12.06
C LEU A 338 3.28 -19.22 12.42
N THR A 339 3.75 -20.08 11.52
CA THR A 339 4.75 -21.12 11.85
C THR A 339 6.17 -20.81 11.36
N GLY A 340 6.33 -19.89 10.40
CA GLY A 340 7.57 -19.66 9.66
C GLY A 340 7.97 -20.83 8.73
N LYS A 341 7.16 -21.89 8.63
CA LYS A 341 7.48 -23.12 7.89
C LYS A 341 6.70 -23.17 6.56
N LYS A 342 7.34 -23.66 5.49
CA LYS A 342 6.74 -23.77 4.15
C LYS A 342 6.43 -25.20 3.70
N TYR A 343 7.22 -26.17 4.13
CA TYR A 343 7.18 -27.57 3.67
C TYR A 343 7.04 -27.75 2.14
N GLU A 344 7.68 -26.87 1.37
CA GLU A 344 7.71 -26.89 -0.11
C GLU A 344 6.32 -26.99 -0.76
N TYR A 345 5.28 -26.52 -0.06
CA TYR A 345 3.94 -26.52 -0.61
C TYR A 345 3.83 -25.45 -1.70
N LEU A 346 3.23 -25.83 -2.84
CA LEU A 346 3.02 -24.97 -3.99
C LEU A 346 1.51 -24.90 -4.32
N PRO A 347 0.83 -23.77 -4.07
CA PRO A 347 -0.63 -23.66 -4.23
C PRO A 347 -1.13 -23.93 -5.66
N LEU A 348 -0.33 -23.59 -6.68
CA LEU A 348 -0.67 -23.78 -8.09
C LEU A 348 -0.46 -25.21 -8.61
N SER A 349 0.21 -26.08 -7.82
CA SER A 349 0.48 -27.45 -8.25
C SER A 349 -0.79 -28.30 -8.32
N SER A 350 -0.76 -29.35 -9.14
CA SER A 350 -1.82 -30.36 -9.20
C SER A 350 -2.06 -31.00 -7.82
N SER A 351 -3.28 -31.51 -7.59
CA SER A 351 -3.63 -32.17 -6.32
C SER A 351 -2.64 -33.29 -5.95
N SER A 352 -2.23 -34.12 -6.92
CA SER A 352 -1.23 -35.18 -6.73
C SER A 352 0.13 -34.68 -6.26
N ARG A 353 0.59 -33.53 -6.77
CA ARG A 353 1.87 -32.90 -6.37
C ARG A 353 1.77 -32.19 -5.03
N ARG A 354 0.59 -31.69 -4.65
CA ARG A 354 0.34 -31.06 -3.34
C ARG A 354 0.22 -32.08 -2.20
N ALA A 355 -0.32 -33.27 -2.45
CA ALA A 355 -0.62 -34.26 -1.44
C ALA A 355 0.55 -34.61 -0.49
N PRO A 356 1.81 -34.80 -0.96
CA PRO A 356 2.94 -35.06 -0.06
C PRO A 356 3.26 -33.89 0.88
N ALA A 357 3.12 -32.64 0.42
CA ALA A 357 3.31 -31.46 1.28
C ALA A 357 2.19 -31.31 2.31
N ILE A 358 0.94 -31.61 1.93
CA ILE A 358 -0.20 -31.64 2.86
C ILE A 358 -0.02 -32.74 3.91
N GLN A 359 0.51 -33.91 3.53
CA GLN A 359 0.79 -34.98 4.50
C GLN A 359 1.89 -34.58 5.50
N ARG A 360 2.93 -33.84 5.06
CA ARG A 360 3.94 -33.27 5.96
C ARG A 360 3.32 -32.29 6.95
N TRP A 361 2.34 -31.49 6.53
CA TRP A 361 1.57 -30.62 7.43
C TRP A 361 0.74 -31.40 8.45
N ARG A 362 0.07 -32.49 8.04
CA ARG A 362 -0.67 -33.37 8.97
C ARG A 362 0.25 -34.01 10.01
N GLN A 363 1.41 -34.51 9.59
CA GLN A 363 2.44 -35.02 10.50
C GLN A 363 3.02 -33.92 11.40
N HIS A 364 3.05 -32.66 10.95
CA HIS A 364 3.38 -31.53 11.83
C HIS A 364 2.31 -31.35 12.92
N LEU A 365 1.02 -31.35 12.57
CA LEU A 365 -0.06 -31.28 13.57
C LEU A 365 0.03 -32.43 14.58
N GLU A 366 0.25 -33.67 14.14
CA GLU A 366 0.41 -34.82 15.03
C GLU A 366 1.55 -34.62 16.05
N ARG A 367 2.70 -34.12 15.58
CA ARG A 367 3.87 -33.84 16.45
C ARG A 367 3.64 -32.71 17.43
N GLU A 368 2.88 -31.69 17.04
CA GLU A 368 2.56 -30.51 17.87
C GLU A 368 1.26 -30.67 18.67
N GLY A 369 0.72 -31.89 18.80
CA GLY A 369 -0.45 -32.17 19.64
C GLY A 369 -1.81 -31.73 19.06
N GLY A 370 -1.86 -31.56 17.74
CA GLY A 370 -3.06 -31.24 16.96
C GLY A 370 -3.17 -29.77 16.54
N ALA A 371 -2.16 -28.94 16.79
CA ALA A 371 -2.16 -27.51 16.47
C ALA A 371 -0.96 -27.11 15.59
N LEU A 372 -1.05 -25.96 14.92
CA LEU A 372 0.07 -25.42 14.13
C LEU A 372 1.21 -24.91 15.03
N LEU A 373 0.85 -24.37 16.20
CA LEU A 373 1.76 -23.89 17.24
C LEU A 373 1.49 -24.61 18.54
N ARG A 374 2.57 -24.95 19.26
CA ARG A 374 2.48 -25.61 20.57
C ARG A 374 1.94 -24.63 21.62
N SER A 375 1.08 -25.13 22.51
CA SER A 375 0.79 -24.44 23.77
C SER A 375 2.00 -24.57 24.71
N GLU A 376 2.51 -23.45 25.20
CA GLU A 376 3.59 -23.42 26.20
C GLU A 376 3.19 -24.12 27.50
#